data_AF-A0A1Z4LY34-F1
#
_entry.id   AF-A0A1Z4LY34-F1
#
_cell.length_a   1.000
_cell.length_b   1.000
_cell.length_c   1.000
_cell.angle_alpha   90.00
_cell.angle_beta   90.00
_cell.angle_gamma   90.00
#
_symmetry.space_group_name_H-M   'P 1'
#
loop_
_entity.id
_entity.type
_entity.pdbx_description
1 polymer ?
#
loop_
_entity_poly.entity_id
_entity_poly.type
_entity_poly.pdbx_seq_one_letter_code
_entity_poly.pdbx_strand_id
1 'polypeptide(L)'
;MNGFTLEEIKQILDVRNGGDIPCDLVQSLLNNKIEQLAIQIEQMTLFKRELEEYRANWENKPESNLKQEEVCPLIDSVPLH
;
A
#
# COMPACT_ATOMS: atom_id res chain seq x y z
N MET A 1 -21.28 -2.01 3.18
CA MET A 1 -20.68 -2.87 2.12
C MET A 1 -19.57 -2.14 1.35
N ASN A 2 -18.81 -1.22 1.96
CA ASN A 2 -17.85 -0.36 1.24
C ASN A 2 -16.45 -0.97 1.09
N GLY A 3 -16.34 -2.30 1.22
CA GLY A 3 -15.05 -3.02 1.18
C GLY A 3 -15.01 -4.15 0.15
N PHE A 4 -16.13 -4.51 -0.48
CA PHE A 4 -16.19 -5.55 -1.51
C PHE A 4 -16.24 -4.94 -2.90
N THR A 5 -15.52 -5.57 -3.83
CA THR A 5 -15.58 -5.24 -5.26
C THR A 5 -16.92 -5.64 -5.84
N LEU A 6 -17.26 -5.08 -7.00
CA LEU A 6 -18.49 -5.43 -7.72
C LEU A 6 -18.57 -6.92 -8.08
N GLU A 7 -17.42 -7.58 -8.29
CA GLU A 7 -17.35 -9.01 -8.58
C GLU A 7 -17.68 -9.84 -7.34
N GLU A 8 -17.12 -9.51 -6.18
CA GLU A 8 -17.41 -10.19 -4.91
C GLU A 8 -18.87 -10.00 -4.49
N ILE A 9 -19.44 -8.82 -4.73
CA ILE A 9 -20.87 -8.57 -4.49
C ILE A 9 -21.73 -9.43 -5.41
N LYS A 10 -21.35 -9.61 -6.68
CA LYS A 10 -22.06 -10.53 -7.59
C LYS A 10 -22.00 -11.98 -7.09
N GLN A 11 -20.83 -12.46 -6.67
CA GLN A 11 -20.69 -13.81 -6.12
C GLN A 11 -21.61 -14.05 -4.91
N ILE A 12 -21.69 -13.08 -3.99
CA ILE A 12 -22.60 -13.15 -2.83
C ILE A 12 -24.08 -13.19 -3.26
N LEU A 13 -24.44 -12.40 -4.27
CA LEU A 13 -25.81 -12.35 -4.80
C LEU A 13 -26.18 -13.64 -5.54
N ASP A 14 -25.26 -14.26 -6.26
CA ASP A 14 -25.49 -15.51 -6.99
C ASP A 14 -25.77 -16.68 -6.04
N VAL A 15 -25.00 -16.81 -4.94
CA VAL A 15 -25.26 -17.83 -3.90
C VAL A 15 -26.63 -17.63 -3.25
N ARG A 16 -26.98 -16.37 -2.95
CA ARG A 16 -28.30 -16.05 -2.39
C ARG A 16 -29.43 -16.38 -3.37
N ASN A 17 -29.26 -16.08 -4.66
CA ASN A 17 -30.25 -16.37 -5.70
C ASN A 17 -30.43 -17.88 -5.94
N GLY A 18 -29.41 -18.69 -5.62
CA GLY A 18 -29.46 -20.15 -5.61
C GLY A 18 -30.24 -20.76 -4.44
N GLY A 19 -30.64 -19.96 -3.44
CA GLY A 19 -31.41 -20.40 -2.27
C GLY A 19 -30.57 -20.69 -1.02
N ASP A 20 -29.25 -20.57 -1.11
CA ASP A 20 -28.32 -20.79 0.00
C ASP A 20 -28.02 -19.50 0.78
N ILE A 21 -27.59 -19.67 2.04
CA ILE A 21 -27.20 -18.56 2.92
C ILE A 21 -25.73 -18.23 2.67
N PRO A 22 -25.37 -17.06 2.12
CA PRO A 22 -24.00 -16.76 1.71
C PRO A 22 -23.07 -16.36 2.88
N CYS A 23 -23.44 -16.60 4.13
CA CYS A 23 -22.69 -16.13 5.31
C CYS A 23 -21.25 -16.65 5.33
N ASP A 24 -21.03 -17.93 5.01
CA ASP A 24 -19.70 -18.52 4.99
C ASP A 24 -18.84 -17.93 3.87
N LEU A 25 -19.44 -17.67 2.70
CA LEU A 25 -18.78 -16.99 1.59
C LEU A 25 -18.37 -15.57 1.98
N VAL A 26 -19.28 -14.80 2.60
CA VAL A 26 -18.99 -13.45 3.09
C VAL A 26 -17.87 -13.47 4.12
N GLN A 27 -17.86 -14.44 5.04
CA GLN A 27 -16.82 -14.58 6.06
C GLN A 27 -15.45 -14.90 5.42
N SER A 28 -15.42 -15.79 4.43
CA SER A 28 -14.20 -16.12 3.69
C SER A 28 -13.65 -14.90 2.94
N LEU A 29 -14.50 -14.19 2.20
CA LEU A 29 -14.10 -12.99 1.46
C LEU A 29 -13.62 -11.88 2.40
N LEU A 30 -14.25 -11.73 3.57
CA LEU A 30 -13.81 -10.78 4.59
C LEU A 30 -12.42 -11.13 5.13
N ASN A 31 -12.18 -12.39 5.48
CA ASN A 31 -10.89 -12.84 5.98
C ASN A 31 -9.78 -12.62 4.94
N ASN A 32 -10.04 -12.95 3.68
CA ASN A 32 -9.07 -12.72 2.61
C ASN A 32 -8.75 -11.24 2.43
N LYS A 33 -9.74 -10.35 2.51
CA LYS A 33 -9.49 -8.90 2.46
C LYS A 33 -8.65 -8.38 3.62
N ILE A 34 -8.91 -8.88 4.83
CA ILE A 34 -8.12 -8.51 6.00
C ILE A 34 -6.65 -8.92 5.79
N GLU A 35 -6.41 -10.11 5.26
CA GLU A 35 -5.06 -10.60 4.94
C GLU A 35 -4.40 -9.75 3.84
N GLN A 36 -5.10 -9.46 2.74
CA GLN A 36 -4.58 -8.58 1.68
C GLN A 36 -4.22 -7.19 2.19
N LEU A 37 -5.07 -6.61 3.05
CA LEU A 37 -4.80 -5.31 3.67
C LEU A 37 -3.58 -5.35 4.58
N ALA A 38 -3.40 -6.44 5.35
CA ALA A 38 -2.23 -6.61 6.20
C ALA A 38 -0.93 -6.62 5.37
N ILE A 39 -0.92 -7.33 4.23
CA ILE A 39 0.22 -7.37 3.30
C ILE A 39 0.50 -5.98 2.72
N GLN A 40 -0.53 -5.25 2.29
CA GLN A 40 -0.36 -3.90 1.75
C GLN A 40 0.20 -2.93 2.81
N ILE A 41 -0.29 -3.01 4.05
CA ILE A 41 0.22 -2.20 5.16
C ILE A 41 1.69 -2.52 5.45
N GLU A 42 2.07 -3.80 5.42
CA GLU A 42 3.45 -4.22 5.59
C GLU A 42 4.36 -3.61 4.51
N GLN A 43 3.97 -3.75 3.23
CA GLN A 43 4.70 -3.17 2.10
C GLN A 43 4.84 -1.65 2.22
N MET A 44 3.74 -0.96 2.55
CA MET A 44 3.76 0.49 2.75
C MET A 44 4.63 0.90 3.94
N THR A 45 4.67 0.09 5.00
CA THR A 45 5.51 0.34 6.18
C THR A 45 6.99 0.15 5.86
N LEU A 46 7.34 -0.86 5.06
CA LEU A 46 8.71 -1.07 4.58
C LEU A 46 9.15 0.11 3.71
N PHE A 47 8.34 0.49 2.73
CA PHE A 47 8.65 1.64 1.88
C PHE A 47 8.78 2.94 2.68
N LYS A 48 7.93 3.15 3.69
CA LYS A 48 8.07 4.28 4.61
C LYS A 48 9.42 4.26 5.33
N ARG A 49 9.89 3.11 5.82
CA ARG A 49 11.20 3.00 6.49
C ARG A 49 12.33 3.37 5.54
N GLU A 50 12.29 2.90 4.30
CA GLU A 50 13.29 3.25 3.28
C GLU A 50 13.36 4.77 3.07
N LEU A 51 12.22 5.45 3.02
CA LEU A 51 12.16 6.91 2.93
C LEU A 51 12.68 7.61 4.20
N GLU A 52 12.42 7.05 5.38
CA GLU A 52 12.94 7.57 6.64
C GLU A 52 14.46 7.40 6.75
N GLU A 53 15.00 6.28 6.29
CA GLU A 53 16.45 6.03 6.18
C GLU A 53 17.10 6.98 5.17
N TYR A 54 16.47 7.17 4.00
CA TYR A 54 16.93 8.16 3.04
C TYR A 54 17.01 9.54 3.69
N ARG A 55 15.93 10.00 4.35
CA ARG A 55 15.91 11.29 5.07
C ARG A 55 17.02 11.38 6.14
N ALA A 56 17.19 10.36 6.98
CA ALA A 56 18.20 10.37 8.04
C ALA A 56 19.64 10.46 7.48
N ASN A 57 19.91 9.81 6.34
CA ASN A 57 21.19 9.91 5.64
C ASN A 57 21.46 11.32 5.11
N TRP A 58 20.40 12.11 4.81
CA TRP A 58 20.53 13.52 4.44
C TRP A 58 20.80 14.42 5.65
N GLU A 59 20.06 14.25 6.75
CA GLU A 59 20.21 15.09 7.96
C GLU A 59 21.62 14.98 8.58
N ASN A 60 22.32 13.86 8.36
CA ASN A 60 23.68 13.63 8.85
C ASN A 60 24.78 14.09 7.87
N LYS A 61 24.45 14.65 6.70
CA LYS A 61 25.43 15.26 5.79
C LYS A 61 25.56 16.76 6.10
N PRO A 62 26.76 17.27 6.44
CA PRO A 62 26.94 18.69 6.72
C PRO A 62 26.59 19.53 5.47
N GLU A 63 25.84 20.62 5.67
CA GLU A 63 25.37 21.57 4.65
C GLU A 63 26.49 22.26 3.83
N SER A 64 27.76 21.90 4.04
CA SER A 64 28.93 22.64 3.58
C SER A 64 29.33 22.44 2.11
N ASN A 65 28.53 21.75 1.29
CA ASN A 65 28.82 21.55 -0.14
C ASN A 65 27.71 21.96 -1.11
N LEU A 66 26.61 22.56 -0.64
CA LEU A 66 25.55 23.05 -1.53
C LEU A 66 25.94 24.42 -2.10
N LYS A 67 26.78 24.42 -3.14
CA LYS A 67 26.86 25.58 -4.04
C LYS A 67 25.49 25.75 -4.70
N GLN A 68 25.04 27.00 -4.69
CA GLN A 68 23.67 27.47 -4.89
C GLN A 68 23.07 27.24 -6.30
N GLU A 69 23.68 26.40 -7.14
CA GLU A 69 23.36 26.26 -8.58
C GLU A 69 23.02 24.83 -9.02
N GLU A 70 23.17 23.81 -8.18
CA GLU A 70 22.87 22.43 -8.59
C GLU A 70 21.52 22.00 -8.03
N VAL A 71 20.70 21.40 -8.91
CA VAL A 71 19.37 20.83 -8.64
C VAL A 71 19.33 20.23 -7.25
N CYS A 72 18.26 20.50 -6.50
CA CYS A 72 18.09 19.97 -5.15
C CYS A 72 18.47 18.48 -5.14
N PRO A 73 19.51 18.08 -4.41
CA PRO A 73 20.12 16.77 -4.62
C PRO A 73 19.21 15.62 -4.13
N LEU A 74 18.05 15.96 -3.55
CA LEU A 74 16.89 15.08 -3.35
C LEU A 74 16.43 14.35 -4.62
N ILE A 75 16.60 14.96 -5.80
CA ILE A 75 16.14 14.41 -7.10
C ILE A 75 17.29 13.75 -7.87
N ASP A 76 18.54 14.09 -7.57
CA ASP A 76 19.72 13.64 -8.32
C ASP A 76 20.02 12.13 -8.15
N SER A 77 19.44 11.50 -7.12
CA SER A 77 19.62 10.07 -6.82
C SER A 77 18.42 9.20 -7.20
N VAL A 78 17.38 9.76 -7.82
CA VAL A 78 16.21 8.97 -8.26
C VAL A 78 16.49 8.44 -9.66
N PRO A 79 16.73 7.12 -9.85
CA PRO A 79 16.83 6.58 -11.20
C PRO A 79 15.48 6.75 -11.90
N LEU A 80 15.50 7.50 -13.00
CA LEU A 80 14.40 7.55 -13.97
C LEU A 80 14.28 6.15 -14.58
N HIS A 81 13.26 5.39 -14.15
CA HIS A 81 12.83 4.17 -14.84
C HIS A 81 11.76 4.52 -15.86
#